data_AF-A0AB35TAL0-F1
#
_entry.id   AF-A0AB35TAL0-F1
#
_cell.length_a   1.000
_cell.length_b   1.000
_cell.length_c   1.000
_cell.angle_alpha   90.00
_cell.angle_beta   90.00
_cell.angle_gamma   90.00
#
_symmetry.space_group_name_H-M   'P 1'
#
loop_
_entity.id
_entity.type
_entity.pdbx_description
1 polymer ?
#
loop_
_entity_poly.entity_id
_entity_poly.type
_entity_poly.pdbx_seq_one_letter_code
_entity_poly.pdbx_strand_id
1 'polypeptide(L)'
;MAIWYTNKRRCAPKPPTRGISRKKERFELEDFTPISGLIGGIMIGLSATLLLLLTGRIAGISGIVGGIFTGGRESLWRVAFLIGMLLAAVGYVAAVGSEGLVEVEVSLPLVILGGLLVGFGTRLGSGCTSGHGVCGLARFSKRSFAATATFFLVAIATVYVVRHVF
;
A
#
# COMPACT_ATOMS: atom_id res chain seq x y z
N MET A 1 -20.62 -31.74 2.51
CA MET A 1 -22.10 -31.77 2.49
C MET A 1 -22.53 -32.55 3.72
N ALA A 2 -23.04 -32.01 4.81
CA ALA A 2 -23.53 -30.71 5.24
C ALA A 2 -22.97 -30.51 6.69
N ILE A 3 -23.08 -29.41 7.44
CA ILE A 3 -24.22 -28.56 7.77
C ILE A 3 -23.61 -27.29 8.38
N TRP A 4 -23.64 -26.20 7.62
CA TRP A 4 -23.62 -24.84 8.14
C TRP A 4 -25.06 -24.55 8.57
N TYR A 5 -25.39 -24.58 9.87
CA TYR A 5 -26.44 -23.75 10.49
C TYR A 5 -26.62 -24.07 11.99
N THR A 6 -26.98 -23.05 12.76
CA THR A 6 -27.10 -22.99 14.25
C THR A 6 -25.71 -22.88 14.92
N ASN A 7 -25.36 -21.87 15.73
CA ASN A 7 -26.18 -21.10 16.63
C ASN A 7 -25.46 -19.78 17.02
N LYS A 8 -25.97 -18.66 16.50
CA LYS A 8 -25.82 -17.32 17.06
C LYS A 8 -26.32 -17.34 18.51
N ARG A 9 -25.46 -17.07 19.50
CA ARG A 9 -25.71 -16.29 20.75
C ARG A 9 -24.94 -16.80 21.98
N ARG A 10 -24.06 -15.93 22.51
CA ARG A 10 -23.78 -15.56 23.93
C ARG A 10 -22.36 -14.97 23.97
N CYS A 11 -22.12 -13.68 23.72
CA CYS A 11 -22.33 -12.59 24.68
C CYS A 11 -22.50 -13.09 26.12
N ALA A 12 -21.39 -13.35 26.78
CA ALA A 12 -21.30 -13.35 28.24
C ALA A 12 -20.14 -12.41 28.64
N PRO A 13 -20.37 -11.41 29.49
CA PRO A 13 -19.30 -10.53 29.96
C PRO A 13 -18.37 -11.32 30.89
N LYS A 14 -17.06 -11.36 30.57
CA LYS A 14 -16.05 -11.89 31.49
C LYS A 14 -15.95 -10.95 32.72
N PRO A 15 -15.89 -11.48 33.96
CA PRO A 15 -15.81 -10.66 35.17
C PRO A 15 -14.47 -9.90 35.23
N PRO A 16 -14.41 -8.72 35.89
CA PRO A 16 -13.21 -7.92 35.97
C PRO A 16 -12.24 -8.55 36.96
N THR A 17 -11.22 -9.26 36.47
CA THR A 17 -10.07 -9.64 37.29
C THR A 17 -9.25 -8.39 37.57
N ARG A 18 -9.34 -7.93 38.83
CA ARG A 18 -8.46 -6.91 39.42
C ARG A 18 -7.01 -7.30 39.17
N GLY A 19 -6.37 -6.55 38.28
CA GLY A 19 -4.97 -6.68 37.91
C GLY A 19 -4.45 -5.42 37.22
N ILE A 20 -4.89 -4.24 37.70
CA ILE A 20 -4.33 -2.95 37.30
C ILE A 20 -3.02 -2.78 38.07
N SER A 21 -1.95 -3.42 37.62
CA SER A 21 -0.58 -3.02 37.95
C SER A 21 0.40 -3.69 37.00
N ARG A 22 1.18 -2.88 36.26
CA ARG A 22 2.32 -3.26 35.41
C ARG A 22 2.06 -4.02 34.08
N LYS A 23 1.22 -3.49 33.19
CA LYS A 23 1.36 -3.76 31.75
C LYS A 23 1.60 -2.45 30.98
N LYS A 24 2.53 -1.63 31.50
CA LYS A 24 2.88 -0.30 30.99
C LYS A 24 4.31 -0.16 30.44
N GLU A 25 5.19 -1.16 30.55
CA GLU A 25 6.62 -0.96 30.20
C GLU A 25 7.26 -2.16 29.50
N ARG A 26 6.51 -2.76 28.57
CA ARG A 26 7.04 -3.76 27.64
C ARG A 26 6.39 -3.54 26.28
N PHE A 27 6.68 -2.36 25.73
CA PHE A 27 6.61 -2.12 24.29
C PHE A 27 7.81 -2.90 23.74
N GLU A 28 7.60 -4.19 23.51
CA GLU A 28 8.57 -5.09 22.91
C GLU A 28 9.10 -4.45 21.62
N LEU A 29 10.41 -4.30 21.50
CA LEU A 29 11.13 -3.98 20.27
C LEU A 29 11.08 -5.16 19.27
N GLU A 30 10.14 -6.11 19.43
CA GLU A 30 10.00 -7.31 18.61
C GLU A 30 9.48 -7.02 17.19
N ASP A 31 8.74 -5.93 17.00
CA ASP A 31 8.21 -5.50 15.68
C ASP A 31 9.06 -4.41 14.99
N PHE A 32 10.05 -3.85 15.69
CA PHE A 32 11.00 -2.94 15.05
C PHE A 32 12.01 -3.79 14.29
N THR A 33 11.79 -3.92 12.98
CA THR A 33 12.69 -4.60 12.04
C THR A 33 13.46 -3.56 11.20
N PRO A 34 14.36 -2.75 11.81
CA PRO A 34 15.00 -1.64 11.13
C PRO A 34 15.85 -2.09 9.93
N ILE A 35 16.44 -3.29 10.03
CA ILE A 35 17.30 -3.84 8.98
C ILE A 35 16.46 -4.24 7.76
N SER A 36 15.32 -4.91 7.94
CA SER A 36 14.46 -5.31 6.81
C SER A 36 13.83 -4.07 6.14
N GLY A 37 13.40 -3.08 6.92
CA GLY A 37 12.91 -1.81 6.41
C GLY A 37 13.97 -1.04 5.61
N LEU A 38 15.22 -1.03 6.10
CA LEU A 38 16.34 -0.42 5.39
C LEU A 38 16.65 -1.16 4.08
N ILE A 39 16.70 -2.49 4.09
CA ILE A 39 16.92 -3.30 2.89
C ILE A 39 15.82 -3.02 1.85
N GLY A 40 14.55 -3.06 2.26
CA GLY A 40 13.43 -2.74 1.39
C GLY A 40 13.52 -1.33 0.81
N GLY A 41 13.86 -0.35 1.65
CA GLY A 41 14.06 1.04 1.22
C GLY A 41 15.18 1.20 0.21
N ILE A 42 16.33 0.53 0.42
CA ILE A 42 17.45 0.51 -0.52
C ILE A 42 17.04 -0.13 -1.85
N MET A 43 16.31 -1.25 -1.83
CA MET A 43 15.85 -1.91 -3.06
C MET A 43 14.90 -1.02 -3.87
N ILE A 44 13.94 -0.37 -3.21
CA ILE A 44 13.00 0.55 -3.87
C ILE A 44 13.75 1.76 -4.43
N GLY A 45 14.66 2.35 -3.65
CA GLY A 45 15.47 3.50 -4.06
C GLY A 45 16.37 3.19 -5.26
N LEU A 46 17.06 2.04 -5.24
CA LEU A 46 17.88 1.56 -6.36
C LEU A 46 17.03 1.33 -7.62
N SER A 47 15.87 0.69 -7.49
CA SER A 47 14.96 0.46 -8.61
C SER A 47 14.47 1.78 -9.24
N ALA A 48 14.04 2.74 -8.41
CA ALA A 48 13.59 4.05 -8.87
C ALA A 48 14.71 4.85 -9.54
N THR A 49 15.93 4.81 -8.98
CA THR A 49 17.10 5.49 -9.54
C THR A 49 17.53 4.86 -10.86
N LEU A 50 17.55 3.53 -10.95
CA LEU A 50 17.89 2.81 -12.17
C LEU A 50 16.89 3.12 -13.29
N LEU A 51 15.60 3.17 -12.98
CA LEU A 51 14.58 3.57 -13.95
C LEU A 51 14.81 5.01 -14.44
N LEU A 52 15.11 5.92 -13.53
CA LEU A 52 15.42 7.31 -13.88
C LEU A 52 16.70 7.45 -14.72
N LEU A 53 17.74 6.67 -14.43
CA LEU A 53 19.00 6.69 -15.19
C LEU A 53 18.85 6.08 -16.59
N LEU A 54 18.11 4.96 -16.72
CA LEU A 54 17.98 4.24 -17.98
C LEU A 54 16.97 4.86 -18.94
N THR A 55 15.89 5.46 -18.42
CA THR A 55 14.81 6.04 -19.26
C THR A 55 14.68 7.55 -19.16
N GLY A 56 15.38 8.21 -18.22
CA GLY A 56 15.23 9.66 -17.98
C GLY A 56 13.89 10.04 -17.34
N ARG A 57 13.07 9.06 -16.94
CA ARG A 57 11.68 9.27 -16.49
C ARG A 57 11.53 9.00 -15.00
N ILE A 58 10.59 9.68 -14.38
CA ILE A 58 10.29 9.54 -12.94
C ILE A 58 9.39 8.32 -12.72
N ALA A 59 9.70 7.49 -11.73
CA ALA A 59 8.87 6.33 -11.39
C ALA A 59 7.54 6.76 -10.76
N GLY A 60 6.42 6.48 -11.44
CA GLY A 60 5.08 6.75 -10.94
C GLY A 60 4.06 5.85 -11.62
N ILE A 61 3.47 4.92 -10.85
CA ILE A 61 2.65 3.83 -11.40
C ILE A 61 1.45 4.36 -12.19
N SER A 62 0.68 5.32 -11.65
CA SER A 62 -0.46 5.91 -12.37
C SER A 62 -0.05 6.61 -13.67
N GLY A 63 1.15 7.19 -13.73
CA GLY A 63 1.69 7.81 -14.94
C GLY A 63 2.18 6.78 -15.96
N ILE A 64 2.76 5.67 -15.49
CA ILE A 64 3.18 4.54 -16.32
C ILE A 64 1.97 3.90 -16.98
N VAL A 65 0.96 3.53 -16.18
CA VAL A 65 -0.32 2.96 -16.65
C VAL A 65 -1.02 3.92 -17.61
N GLY A 66 -1.14 5.20 -17.24
CA GLY A 66 -1.80 6.20 -18.08
C GLY A 66 -1.12 6.45 -19.43
N GLY A 67 0.20 6.31 -19.51
CA GLY A 67 0.96 6.48 -20.76
C GLY A 67 1.02 5.23 -21.65
N ILE A 68 0.42 4.11 -21.25
CA ILE A 68 0.18 2.98 -22.16
C ILE A 68 -0.90 3.34 -23.18
N PHE A 69 -1.93 4.08 -22.72
CA PHE A 69 -3.05 4.51 -23.55
C PHE A 69 -2.69 5.59 -24.58
N THR A 70 -1.55 6.27 -24.44
CA THR A 70 -1.10 7.29 -25.40
C THR A 70 -0.44 6.70 -26.65
N GLY A 71 -0.16 5.40 -26.69
CA GLY A 71 0.38 4.69 -27.86
C GLY A 71 1.84 5.03 -28.21
N GLY A 72 2.50 4.16 -28.99
CA GLY A 72 3.85 4.36 -29.52
C GLY A 72 4.97 3.52 -28.89
N ARG A 73 6.21 3.70 -29.36
CA ARG A 73 7.42 2.96 -28.94
C ARG A 73 7.78 3.15 -27.45
N GLU A 74 7.20 4.18 -26.84
CA GLU A 74 7.26 4.51 -25.42
C GLU A 74 6.37 3.63 -24.52
N SER A 75 5.48 2.82 -25.09
CA SER A 75 4.66 1.87 -24.32
C SER A 75 5.44 0.63 -23.92
N LEU A 76 6.45 0.23 -24.69
CA LEU A 76 7.15 -1.05 -24.49
C LEU A 76 7.87 -1.13 -23.15
N TRP A 77 8.60 -0.08 -22.76
CA TRP A 77 9.28 -0.05 -21.44
C TRP A 77 8.28 0.05 -20.28
N ARG A 78 7.13 0.73 -20.49
CA ARG A 78 6.05 0.85 -19.50
C ARG A 78 5.40 -0.50 -19.23
N VAL A 79 5.08 -1.22 -20.29
CA VAL A 79 4.53 -2.58 -20.22
C VAL A 79 5.56 -3.53 -19.60
N ALA A 80 6.83 -3.48 -20.02
CA ALA A 80 7.88 -4.28 -19.42
C ALA A 80 8.04 -4.02 -17.92
N PHE A 81 7.94 -2.75 -17.48
CA PHE A 81 7.96 -2.39 -16.06
C PHE A 81 6.76 -2.95 -15.28
N LEU A 82 5.54 -2.84 -15.83
CA LEU A 82 4.34 -3.39 -15.19
C LEU A 82 4.37 -4.93 -15.13
N ILE A 83 4.82 -5.59 -16.19
CA ILE A 83 5.03 -7.04 -16.21
C ILE A 83 6.09 -7.42 -15.18
N GLY A 84 7.21 -6.70 -15.10
CA GLY A 84 8.25 -6.94 -14.09
C GLY A 84 7.72 -6.82 -12.66
N MET A 85 6.89 -5.81 -12.39
CA MET A 85 6.23 -5.65 -11.09
C MET A 85 5.29 -6.82 -10.77
N LEU A 86 4.48 -7.25 -11.74
CA LEU A 86 3.56 -8.37 -11.58
C LEU A 86 4.32 -9.70 -11.37
N LEU A 87 5.35 -9.96 -12.18
CA LEU A 87 6.20 -11.13 -12.06
C LEU A 87 6.95 -11.15 -10.73
N ALA A 88 7.39 -9.99 -10.22
CA ALA A 88 8.03 -9.91 -8.90
C ALA A 88 7.05 -10.30 -7.78
N ALA A 89 5.80 -9.80 -7.82
CA ALA A 89 4.77 -10.16 -6.83
C ALA A 89 4.42 -11.65 -6.89
N VAL A 90 4.17 -12.18 -8.09
CA VAL A 90 3.87 -13.61 -8.29
C VAL A 90 5.06 -14.49 -7.90
N GLY A 91 6.27 -14.10 -8.28
CA GLY A 91 7.51 -14.80 -7.94
C GLY A 91 7.76 -14.82 -6.43
N TYR A 92 7.45 -13.73 -5.72
CA TYR A 92 7.53 -13.70 -4.25
C TYR A 92 6.57 -14.71 -3.61
N VAL A 93 5.31 -14.74 -4.04
CA VAL A 93 4.31 -15.72 -3.54
C VAL A 93 4.73 -17.14 -3.88
N ALA A 94 5.29 -17.38 -5.07
CA ALA A 94 5.79 -18.69 -5.48
C ALA A 94 7.01 -19.14 -4.65
N ALA A 95 7.88 -18.21 -4.23
CA ALA A 95 9.09 -18.52 -3.48
C ALA A 95 8.85 -18.71 -1.97
N VAL A 96 7.96 -17.91 -1.38
CA VAL A 96 7.73 -17.87 0.08
C VAL A 96 6.50 -18.68 0.50
N GLY A 97 5.62 -19.03 -0.46
CA GLY A 97 4.35 -19.69 -0.19
C GLY A 97 3.23 -18.72 0.17
N SER A 98 1.99 -19.21 0.20
CA SER A 98 0.79 -18.41 0.46
C SER A 98 0.54 -18.11 1.94
N GLU A 99 1.39 -18.59 2.84
CA GLU A 99 1.22 -18.44 4.30
C GLU A 99 1.36 -16.99 4.78
N GLY A 100 1.86 -16.08 3.93
CA GLY A 100 1.93 -14.63 4.17
C GLY A 100 0.82 -13.81 3.47
N LEU A 101 -0.14 -14.45 2.81
CA LEU A 101 -1.26 -13.72 2.20
C LEU A 101 -2.21 -13.25 3.30
N VAL A 102 -2.31 -11.93 3.47
CA VAL A 102 -3.32 -11.33 4.33
C VAL A 102 -4.68 -11.60 3.70
N GLU A 103 -5.49 -12.47 4.33
CA GLU A 103 -6.90 -12.59 3.98
C GLU A 103 -7.59 -11.28 4.33
N VAL A 104 -7.78 -10.44 3.31
CA VAL A 104 -8.50 -9.19 3.48
C VAL A 104 -9.98 -9.50 3.26
N GLU A 105 -10.75 -9.68 4.34
CA GLU A 105 -12.22 -9.67 4.28
C GLU A 105 -12.72 -8.27 3.91
N VAL A 106 -12.64 -7.94 2.63
CA VAL A 106 -13.29 -6.76 2.06
C VAL A 106 -14.23 -7.23 0.96
N SER A 107 -15.44 -6.68 0.96
CA SER A 107 -16.40 -6.98 -0.09
C SER A 107 -15.88 -6.45 -1.44
N LEU A 108 -15.97 -7.27 -2.49
CA LEU A 108 -15.58 -6.91 -3.86
C LEU A 108 -16.09 -5.52 -4.31
N PRO A 109 -17.34 -5.11 -4.02
CA PRO A 109 -17.82 -3.77 -4.37
C PRO A 109 -16.99 -2.64 -3.76
N LEU A 110 -16.51 -2.83 -2.53
CA LEU A 110 -15.74 -1.84 -1.80
C LEU A 110 -14.32 -1.71 -2.35
N VAL A 111 -13.72 -2.84 -2.78
CA VAL A 111 -12.43 -2.85 -3.49
C VAL A 111 -12.54 -2.14 -4.84
N ILE A 112 -13.57 -2.45 -5.63
CA ILE A 112 -13.79 -1.82 -6.93
C ILE A 112 -14.01 -0.32 -6.77
N LEU A 113 -14.89 0.09 -5.85
CA LEU A 113 -15.19 1.49 -5.61
C LEU A 113 -13.97 2.25 -5.09
N GLY A 114 -13.23 1.66 -4.14
CA GLY A 114 -11.99 2.23 -3.63
C GLY A 114 -10.94 2.39 -4.72
N GLY A 115 -10.75 1.37 -5.57
CA GLY A 115 -9.83 1.41 -6.70
C GLY A 115 -10.18 2.50 -7.72
N LEU A 116 -11.46 2.65 -8.06
CA LEU A 116 -11.95 3.70 -8.96
C LEU A 116 -11.75 5.11 -8.38
N LEU A 117 -12.08 5.31 -7.10
CA LEU A 117 -11.89 6.59 -6.42
C LEU A 117 -10.42 6.98 -6.34
N VAL A 118 -9.54 6.04 -6.00
CA VAL A 118 -8.08 6.26 -5.98
C VAL A 118 -7.57 6.54 -7.39
N GLY A 119 -7.99 5.76 -8.39
CA GLY A 119 -7.61 5.96 -9.78
C GLY A 119 -7.99 7.36 -10.28
N PHE A 120 -9.23 7.76 -10.07
CA PHE A 120 -9.73 9.09 -10.41
C PHE A 120 -8.98 10.20 -9.64
N GLY A 121 -8.79 10.03 -8.34
CA GLY A 121 -8.06 10.98 -7.49
C GLY A 121 -6.62 11.19 -7.92
N THR A 122 -5.88 10.12 -8.26
CA THR A 122 -4.50 10.24 -8.76
C THR A 122 -4.41 10.94 -10.11
N ARG A 123 -5.45 10.83 -10.95
CA ARG A 123 -5.51 11.56 -12.22
C ARG A 123 -5.76 13.04 -12.00
N LEU A 124 -6.70 13.41 -11.12
CA LEU A 124 -6.94 14.80 -10.72
C LEU A 124 -5.72 15.45 -10.06
N GLY A 125 -5.04 14.69 -9.19
CA GLY A 125 -3.82 15.14 -8.50
C GLY A 125 -2.57 15.19 -9.38
N SER A 126 -2.67 14.87 -10.68
CA SER A 126 -1.54 14.77 -11.62
C SER A 126 -0.41 13.81 -11.19
N GLY A 127 -0.72 12.83 -10.33
CA GLY A 127 0.28 11.92 -9.79
C GLY A 127 -0.26 10.97 -8.73
N CYS A 128 0.58 10.00 -8.36
CA CYS A 128 0.29 8.98 -7.35
C CYS A 128 1.21 9.13 -6.14
N THR A 129 0.90 8.40 -5.07
CA THR A 129 1.71 8.37 -3.84
C THR A 129 3.13 7.87 -4.08
N SER A 130 3.35 6.91 -4.99
CA SER A 130 4.70 6.45 -5.34
C SER A 130 5.51 7.52 -6.09
N GLY A 131 4.88 8.26 -7.00
CA GLY A 131 5.53 9.33 -7.76
C GLY A 131 5.85 10.58 -6.93
N HIS A 132 4.88 11.09 -6.18
CA HIS A 132 5.08 12.27 -5.32
C HIS A 132 5.84 11.94 -4.03
N GLY A 133 5.59 10.77 -3.45
CA GLY A 133 6.27 10.30 -2.25
C GLY A 133 7.71 9.89 -2.55
N VAL A 134 7.91 8.72 -3.16
CA VAL A 134 9.24 8.12 -3.32
C VAL A 134 10.16 9.01 -4.15
N CYS A 135 9.77 9.33 -5.40
CA CYS A 135 10.63 10.12 -6.28
C CYS A 135 10.52 11.64 -6.04
N GLY A 136 9.33 12.13 -5.69
CA GLY A 136 9.06 13.55 -5.54
C GLY A 136 9.65 14.17 -4.27
N LEU A 137 9.62 13.46 -3.13
CA LEU A 137 10.27 13.90 -1.89
C LEU A 137 11.80 13.79 -2.01
N ALA A 138 12.32 12.74 -2.65
CA ALA A 138 13.76 12.60 -2.89
C ALA A 138 14.35 13.77 -3.71
N ARG A 139 13.54 14.42 -4.55
CA ARG A 139 13.92 15.61 -5.34
C ARG A 139 13.67 16.95 -4.63
N PHE A 140 13.29 16.94 -3.35
CA PHE A 140 13.00 18.14 -2.55
C PHE A 140 12.00 19.12 -3.20
N SER A 141 10.98 18.60 -3.91
CA SER A 141 9.95 19.44 -4.50
C SER A 141 8.89 19.86 -3.47
N LYS A 142 8.70 21.17 -3.27
CA LYS A 142 7.65 21.74 -2.41
C LYS A 142 6.24 21.24 -2.80
N ARG A 143 6.00 21.10 -4.11
CA ARG A 143 4.71 20.60 -4.65
C ARG A 143 4.47 19.15 -4.24
N SER A 144 5.50 18.31 -4.31
CA SER A 144 5.41 16.90 -3.94
C SER A 144 5.25 16.72 -2.43
N PHE A 145 5.85 17.60 -1.63
CA PHE A 145 5.63 17.62 -0.18
C PHE A 145 4.16 17.89 0.16
N ALA A 146 3.59 18.96 -0.42
CA ALA A 146 2.18 19.30 -0.19
C ALA A 146 1.22 18.18 -0.64
N ALA A 147 1.46 17.60 -1.83
CA ALA A 147 0.65 16.49 -2.35
C ALA A 147 0.72 15.26 -1.42
N THR A 148 1.93 14.89 -1.00
CA THR A 148 2.13 13.71 -0.13
C THR A 148 1.49 13.93 1.24
N ALA A 149 1.69 15.10 1.85
CA ALA A 149 1.05 15.45 3.12
C ALA A 149 -0.48 15.36 3.02
N THR A 150 -1.07 15.86 1.93
CA THR A 150 -2.52 15.81 1.71
C THR A 150 -3.02 14.37 1.60
N PHE A 151 -2.34 13.51 0.82
CA PHE A 151 -2.72 12.10 0.69
C PHE A 151 -2.67 11.37 2.03
N PHE A 152 -1.61 11.57 2.82
CA PHE A 152 -1.48 10.96 4.13
C PHE A 152 -2.54 11.47 5.12
N LEU A 153 -2.81 12.78 5.14
CA LEU A 153 -3.84 13.35 6.02
C LEU A 153 -5.23 12.79 5.70
N VAL A 154 -5.61 12.74 4.42
CA VAL A 154 -6.90 12.19 4.00
C VAL A 154 -6.97 10.69 4.30
N ALA A 155 -5.90 9.93 4.09
CA ALA A 155 -5.85 8.51 4.42
C ALA A 155 -6.05 8.27 5.93
N ILE A 156 -5.33 9.01 6.78
CA ILE A 156 -5.47 8.94 8.23
C ILE A 156 -6.89 9.29 8.66
N ALA A 157 -7.44 10.40 8.14
CA ALA A 157 -8.81 10.82 8.45
C ALA A 157 -9.84 9.78 8.01
N THR A 158 -9.69 9.21 6.81
CA THR A 158 -10.60 8.17 6.28
C THR A 158 -10.58 6.92 7.14
N VAL A 159 -9.39 6.44 7.51
CA VAL A 159 -9.24 5.28 8.40
C VAL A 159 -9.84 5.57 9.77
N TYR A 160 -9.59 6.76 10.32
CA TYR A 160 -10.15 7.16 11.60
C TYR A 160 -11.68 7.12 11.59
N VAL A 161 -12.31 7.71 10.56
CA VAL A 161 -13.76 7.71 10.40
C VAL A 161 -14.29 6.28 10.27
N VAL A 162 -13.72 5.48 9.38
CA VAL A 162 -14.18 4.10 9.12
C VAL A 162 -13.99 3.18 10.33
N ARG A 163 -12.99 3.42 11.18
CA ARG A 163 -12.66 2.53 12.32
C ARG A 163 -13.24 2.97 13.67
N HIS A 164 -13.57 4.26 13.84
CA HIS A 164 -14.03 4.79 15.11
C HIS A 164 -15.45 5.36 15.08
N VAL A 165 -15.97 5.71 13.90
CA VAL A 165 -17.33 6.26 13.75
C VAL A 165 -18.31 5.20 13.24
N PHE A 166 -17.85 4.25 12.43
CA PHE A 166 -18.60 3.11 11.90
C PHE A 166 -18.16 1.81 12.55
#